data_AF-A0A2A4GAF8-F1
#
_entry.id   AF-A0A2A4GAF8-F1
#
_cell.length_a   1.000
_cell.length_b   1.000
_cell.length_c   1.000
_cell.angle_alpha   90.00
_cell.angle_beta   90.00
_cell.angle_gamma   90.00
#
_symmetry.space_group_name_H-M   'P 1'
#
loop_
_entity.id
_entity.type
_entity.pdbx_description
1 polymer ?
#
loop_
_entity_poly.entity_id
_entity_poly.type
_entity_poly.pdbx_seq_one_letter_code
_entity_poly.pdbx_strand_id
1 'polypeptide(L)'
;MKNETLLLTESTLNFRKEHPEMIQLWEKQIVKDTCNPDLHFCLYALEDYIKLRAQLIACEYLYEFAINAHIIHADWQSIYVQNGHTDAEAVEFANQEILQIYASINQNPLSEKDKVVLEILDRESNQ
;
A
#
# COMPACT_ATOMS: atom_id res chain seq x y z
N MET A 1 -15.66 -4.99 -2.58
CA MET A 1 -14.84 -3.96 -1.93
C MET A 1 -15.13 -2.63 -2.63
N LYS A 2 -15.22 -1.49 -1.93
CA LYS A 2 -15.36 -0.19 -2.59
C LYS A 2 -13.98 0.25 -3.11
N ASN A 3 -13.93 1.01 -4.21
CA ASN A 3 -12.67 1.48 -4.80
C ASN A 3 -11.82 2.31 -3.80
N GLU A 4 -12.47 3.13 -2.98
CA GLU A 4 -11.81 3.93 -1.92
C GLU A 4 -11.11 3.03 -0.88
N THR A 5 -11.67 1.86 -0.60
CA THR A 5 -11.09 0.86 0.32
C THR A 5 -9.81 0.23 -0.24
N LEU A 6 -9.55 0.37 -1.54
CA LEU A 6 -8.34 -0.11 -2.22
C LEU A 6 -7.33 1.03 -2.46
N LEU A 7 -7.48 2.14 -1.75
CA LEU A 7 -6.70 3.36 -1.95
C LEU A 7 -6.79 3.92 -3.38
N LEU A 8 -7.83 3.53 -4.13
CA LEU A 8 -8.09 4.01 -5.47
C LEU A 8 -9.00 5.25 -5.38
N THR A 9 -8.42 6.35 -4.90
CA THR A 9 -9.07 7.66 -4.81
C THR A 9 -8.93 8.44 -6.12
N GLU A 10 -9.74 9.49 -6.31
CA GLU A 10 -9.57 10.40 -7.46
C GLU A 10 -8.15 11.00 -7.52
N SER A 11 -7.54 11.32 -6.37
CA SER A 11 -6.15 11.80 -6.31
C SER A 11 -5.18 10.77 -6.91
N THR A 12 -5.25 9.52 -6.46
CA THR A 12 -4.37 8.46 -6.98
C THR A 12 -4.58 8.20 -8.47
N LEU A 13 -5.82 8.23 -8.95
CA LEU A 13 -6.14 8.04 -10.36
C LEU A 13 -5.57 9.17 -11.22
N ASN A 14 -5.74 10.41 -10.78
CA ASN A 14 -5.21 11.58 -11.47
C ASN A 14 -3.69 11.58 -11.48
N PHE A 15 -3.05 11.33 -10.33
CA PHE A 15 -1.58 11.25 -10.23
C PHE A 15 -1.00 10.21 -11.19
N ARG A 16 -1.58 8.99 -11.23
CA ARG A 16 -1.10 7.92 -12.13
C ARG A 16 -1.25 8.29 -13.60
N LYS A 17 -2.30 9.03 -13.95
CA LYS A 17 -2.54 9.51 -15.32
C LYS A 17 -1.55 10.62 -15.70
N GLU A 18 -1.22 11.51 -14.77
CA GLU A 18 -0.33 12.65 -14.99
C GLU A 18 1.16 12.25 -14.97
N HIS A 19 1.50 11.19 -14.24
CA HIS A 19 2.89 10.77 -14.01
C HIS A 19 3.16 9.28 -14.35
N PRO A 20 2.81 8.80 -15.56
CA PRO A 20 2.93 7.37 -15.90
C PRO A 20 4.37 6.85 -15.85
N GLU A 21 5.36 7.69 -16.18
CA GLU A 21 6.78 7.31 -16.12
C GLU A 21 7.25 7.07 -14.67
N MET A 22 6.71 7.81 -13.72
CA MET A 22 7.01 7.65 -12.29
C MET A 22 6.40 6.35 -11.75
N ILE A 23 5.18 6.02 -12.16
CA ILE A 23 4.55 4.73 -11.83
C ILE A 23 5.40 3.58 -12.34
N GLN A 24 5.82 3.62 -13.61
CA GLN A 24 6.70 2.58 -14.19
C GLN A 24 8.05 2.48 -13.48
N LEU A 25 8.59 3.59 -12.99
CA LEU A 25 9.82 3.58 -12.19
C LEU A 25 9.59 2.85 -10.87
N TRP A 26 8.52 3.15 -10.14
CA TRP A 26 8.19 2.50 -8.88
C TRP A 26 7.90 1.00 -9.06
N GLU A 27 7.17 0.61 -10.11
CA GLU A 27 6.96 -0.81 -10.46
C GLU A 27 8.30 -1.54 -10.64
N LYS A 28 9.24 -0.92 -11.37
CA LYS A 28 10.60 -1.49 -11.54
C LYS A 28 11.37 -1.55 -10.23
N GLN A 29 11.22 -0.56 -9.35
CA GLN A 29 11.89 -0.55 -8.05
C GLN A 29 11.35 -1.65 -7.13
N ILE A 30 10.04 -1.89 -7.14
CA ILE A 30 9.40 -2.99 -6.40
C ILE A 30 9.97 -4.33 -6.88
N VAL A 31 9.96 -4.58 -8.19
CA VAL A 31 10.45 -5.85 -8.76
C VAL A 31 11.94 -6.10 -8.47
N LYS A 32 12.74 -5.04 -8.38
CA LYS A 32 14.18 -5.13 -8.11
C LYS A 32 14.56 -5.05 -6.64
N ASP A 33 13.59 -4.85 -5.75
CA ASP A 33 13.80 -4.54 -4.34
C ASP A 33 14.78 -3.36 -4.12
N THR A 34 14.56 -2.28 -4.88
CA THR A 34 15.33 -1.03 -4.79
C THR A 34 14.42 0.17 -4.50
N CYS A 35 13.36 -0.07 -3.72
CA CYS A 35 12.40 0.96 -3.33
C CYS A 35 13.09 2.06 -2.50
N ASN A 36 12.59 3.29 -2.64
CA ASN A 36 12.89 4.32 -1.64
C ASN A 36 12.25 3.92 -0.29
N PRO A 37 12.66 4.52 0.85
CA PRO A 37 12.17 4.13 2.17
C PRO A 37 10.64 4.16 2.32
N ASP A 38 9.97 5.15 1.73
CA ASP A 38 8.52 5.33 1.86
C ASP A 38 7.73 4.31 1.02
N LEU A 39 8.19 4.04 -0.20
CA LEU A 39 7.63 3.00 -1.05
C LEU A 39 7.90 1.60 -0.46
N HIS A 40 9.10 1.41 0.11
CA HIS A 40 9.44 0.20 0.83
C HIS A 40 8.50 0.00 2.02
N PHE A 41 8.30 1.03 2.84
CA PHE A 41 7.34 1.00 3.94
C PHE A 41 5.92 0.62 3.47
N CYS A 42 5.40 1.28 2.42
CA CYS A 42 4.06 1.04 1.91
C CYS A 42 3.85 -0.41 1.42
N LEU A 43 4.90 -1.04 0.88
CA LEU A 43 4.86 -2.43 0.42
C LEU A 43 5.02 -3.42 1.58
N TYR A 44 6.06 -3.26 2.41
CA TYR A 44 6.45 -4.26 3.41
C TYR A 44 5.56 -4.23 4.65
N ALA A 45 4.92 -3.09 4.96
CA ALA A 45 3.91 -3.05 6.03
C ALA A 45 2.76 -4.05 5.79
N LEU A 46 2.50 -4.47 4.54
CA LEU A 46 1.47 -5.47 4.22
C LEU A 46 1.78 -6.87 4.76
N GLU A 47 3.03 -7.18 5.10
CA GLU A 47 3.42 -8.47 5.68
C GLU A 47 2.73 -8.71 7.04
N ASP A 48 2.50 -7.64 7.81
CA ASP A 48 1.80 -7.70 9.10
C ASP A 48 0.28 -7.85 8.95
N TYR A 49 -0.27 -7.70 7.73
CA TYR A 49 -1.70 -7.74 7.44
C TYR A 49 -2.04 -8.85 6.46
N ILE A 50 -1.83 -10.10 6.90
CA ILE A 50 -1.86 -11.28 6.04
C ILE A 50 -3.18 -11.49 5.26
N LYS A 51 -4.34 -11.11 5.82
CA LYS A 51 -5.63 -11.24 5.11
C LYS A 51 -5.75 -10.22 3.98
N LEU A 52 -5.36 -8.97 4.24
CA LEU A 52 -5.26 -7.95 3.21
C LEU A 52 -4.27 -8.37 2.13
N ARG A 53 -3.07 -8.82 2.52
CA ARG A 53 -2.06 -9.30 1.57
C ARG A 53 -2.57 -10.46 0.71
N ALA A 54 -3.25 -11.43 1.30
CA ALA A 54 -3.84 -12.54 0.57
C ALA A 54 -4.92 -12.08 -0.42
N GLN A 55 -5.78 -11.13 -0.02
CA GLN A 55 -6.78 -10.52 -0.91
C GLN A 55 -6.13 -9.83 -2.11
N LEU A 56 -5.11 -9.00 -1.85
CA LEU A 56 -4.41 -8.24 -2.89
C LEU A 56 -3.67 -9.14 -3.88
N ILE A 57 -3.06 -10.24 -3.41
CA ILE A 57 -2.42 -11.24 -4.27
C ILE A 57 -3.49 -11.98 -5.09
N ALA A 58 -4.59 -12.39 -4.47
CA ALA A 58 -5.66 -13.12 -5.14
C ALA A 58 -6.32 -12.33 -6.29
N CYS A 59 -6.27 -10.99 -6.24
CA CYS A 59 -6.75 -10.11 -7.30
C CYS A 59 -5.65 -9.47 -8.15
N GLU A 60 -4.40 -9.93 -8.04
CA GLU A 60 -3.25 -9.42 -8.81
C GLU A 60 -3.07 -7.90 -8.68
N TYR A 61 -3.26 -7.37 -7.46
CA TYR A 61 -3.31 -5.92 -7.19
C TYR A 61 -2.31 -5.47 -6.11
N LEU A 62 -1.42 -6.36 -5.64
CA LEU A 62 -0.51 -6.07 -4.53
C LEU A 62 0.38 -4.85 -4.79
N TYR A 63 1.01 -4.78 -5.96
CA TYR A 63 1.96 -3.72 -6.28
C TYR A 63 1.26 -2.40 -6.59
N GLU A 64 0.14 -2.46 -7.31
CA GLU A 64 -0.71 -1.31 -7.60
C GLU A 64 -1.27 -0.71 -6.32
N PHE A 65 -1.64 -1.54 -5.35
CA PHE A 65 -2.09 -1.10 -4.04
C PHE A 65 -0.96 -0.41 -3.27
N ALA A 66 0.24 -0.99 -3.23
CA ALA A 66 1.40 -0.37 -2.58
C ALA A 66 1.79 0.98 -3.22
N ILE A 67 1.68 1.09 -4.55
CA ILE A 67 1.90 2.35 -5.26
C ILE A 67 0.82 3.39 -4.92
N ASN A 68 -0.46 3.00 -4.89
CA ASN A 68 -1.52 3.91 -4.47
C ASN A 68 -1.31 4.39 -3.02
N ALA A 69 -0.89 3.48 -2.13
CA ALA A 69 -0.52 3.82 -0.76
C ALA A 69 0.63 4.81 -0.72
N HIS A 70 1.67 4.62 -1.54
CA HIS A 70 2.80 5.54 -1.63
C HIS A 70 2.40 6.94 -2.12
N ILE A 71 1.48 7.03 -3.10
CA ILE A 71 0.96 8.33 -3.57
C ILE A 71 0.23 9.06 -2.44
N ILE A 72 -0.70 8.38 -1.75
CA ILE A 72 -1.47 8.97 -0.64
C ILE A 72 -0.54 9.33 0.53
N HIS A 73 0.45 8.49 0.80
CA HIS A 73 1.46 8.73 1.83
C HIS A 73 2.23 10.02 1.54
N ALA A 74 2.70 10.22 0.31
CA ALA A 74 3.37 11.45 -0.11
C ALA A 74 2.44 12.68 -0.04
N ASP A 75 1.17 12.54 -0.44
CA ASP A 75 0.17 13.61 -0.33
C ASP A 75 -0.01 14.03 1.14
N TRP A 76 -0.15 13.08 2.07
CA TRP A 76 -0.27 13.37 3.50
C TRP A 76 0.99 14.00 4.08
N GLN A 77 2.17 13.48 3.75
CA GLN A 77 3.43 14.12 4.17
C GLN A 77 3.44 15.60 3.78
N SER A 78 3.08 15.91 2.53
CA SER A 78 3.00 17.29 2.04
C SER A 78 2.00 18.12 2.86
N ILE A 79 0.81 17.59 3.12
CA ILE A 79 -0.23 18.27 3.91
C ILE A 79 0.25 18.54 5.34
N TYR A 80 0.88 17.58 6.01
CA TYR A 80 1.39 17.77 7.37
C TYR A 80 2.49 18.82 7.41
N VAL A 81 3.44 18.79 6.47
CA VAL A 81 4.49 19.82 6.38
C VAL A 81 3.89 21.21 6.13
N GLN A 82 2.89 21.32 5.24
CA GLN A 82 2.19 22.59 4.99
C GLN A 82 1.46 23.13 6.23
N ASN A 83 1.05 22.24 7.14
CA ASN A 83 0.43 22.59 8.42
C ASN A 83 1.45 22.90 9.54
N GLY A 84 2.74 22.96 9.22
CA GLY A 84 3.80 23.38 10.14
C GLY A 84 4.49 22.25 10.90
N HIS A 85 4.24 20.99 10.53
CA HIS A 85 4.98 19.84 11.07
C HIS A 85 6.37 19.73 10.41
N THR A 86 7.30 19.11 11.14
CA THR A 86 8.60 18.72 10.57
C THR A 86 8.44 17.54 9.61
N ASP A 87 9.40 17.36 8.70
CA ASP A 87 9.40 16.22 7.77
C ASP A 87 9.32 14.86 8.51
N ALA A 88 10.01 14.74 9.65
CA ALA A 88 10.00 13.51 10.45
C ALA A 88 8.61 13.22 11.05
N GLU A 89 7.95 14.24 11.60
CA GLU A 89 6.57 14.10 12.11
C GLU A 89 5.60 13.80 10.98
N ALA A 90 5.76 14.44 9.82
CA ALA A 90 4.92 14.20 8.65
C ALA A 90 5.03 12.75 8.14
N VAL A 91 6.23 12.18 8.10
CA VAL A 91 6.47 10.77 7.79
C VAL A 91 5.81 9.86 8.84
N GLU A 92 5.97 10.17 10.13
CA GLU A 92 5.37 9.37 11.20
C GLU A 92 3.84 9.35 11.09
N PHE A 93 3.21 10.51 10.89
CA PHE A 93 1.76 10.59 10.72
C PHE A 93 1.29 9.87 9.46
N ALA A 94 1.95 10.07 8.31
CA ALA A 94 1.60 9.38 7.08
C ALA A 94 1.73 7.85 7.23
N ASN A 95 2.77 7.37 7.93
CA ASN A 95 2.93 5.94 8.25
C ASN A 95 1.75 5.42 9.10
N GLN A 96 1.37 6.15 10.15
CA GLN A 96 0.27 5.76 11.02
C GLN A 96 -1.06 5.69 10.26
N GLU A 97 -1.36 6.65 9.39
CA GLU A 97 -2.57 6.64 8.58
C GLU A 97 -2.63 5.44 7.62
N ILE A 98 -1.51 5.10 6.95
CA ILE A 98 -1.43 3.91 6.10
C ILE A 98 -1.67 2.63 6.91
N LEU A 99 -1.05 2.49 8.09
CA LEU A 99 -1.25 1.32 8.95
C LEU A 99 -2.69 1.19 9.44
N GLN A 100 -3.35 2.31 9.77
CA GLN A 100 -4.76 2.30 10.16
C GLN A 100 -5.67 1.83 9.02
N ILE A 101 -5.42 2.28 7.80
CA ILE A 101 -6.13 1.80 6.62
C ILE A 101 -5.91 0.30 6.43
N TYR A 102 -4.66 -0.16 6.48
CA TYR A 102 -4.34 -1.57 6.28
C TYR A 102 -5.03 -2.44 7.33
N ALA A 103 -4.98 -2.03 8.60
CA ALA A 103 -5.66 -2.70 9.69
C ALA A 103 -7.18 -2.77 9.48
N SER A 104 -7.79 -1.68 9.01
CA SER A 104 -9.23 -1.63 8.72
C SER A 104 -9.62 -2.60 7.60
N ILE A 105 -8.88 -2.62 6.49
CA ILE A 105 -9.20 -3.50 5.35
C ILE A 105 -8.94 -4.96 5.71
N ASN A 106 -7.88 -5.25 6.48
CA ASN A 106 -7.53 -6.60 6.92
C ASN A 106 -8.61 -7.27 7.78
N GLN A 107 -9.55 -6.51 8.34
CA GLN A 107 -10.71 -7.04 9.06
C GLN A 107 -11.83 -7.56 8.12
N ASN A 108 -11.74 -7.28 6.82
CA ASN A 108 -12.75 -7.72 5.86
C ASN A 108 -12.80 -9.26 5.74
N PRO A 109 -14.00 -9.83 5.53
CA PRO A 109 -14.13 -11.26 5.30
C PRO A 109 -13.43 -11.69 4.00
N LEU A 110 -12.83 -12.88 4.04
CA LEU A 110 -12.13 -13.48 2.90
C LEU A 110 -13.10 -14.21 1.96
N SER A 111 -12.88 -14.07 0.65
CA SER A 111 -13.46 -14.94 -0.37
C SER A 111 -12.73 -16.29 -0.43
N GLU A 112 -13.28 -17.27 -1.15
CA GLU A 112 -12.62 -18.58 -1.32
C GLU A 112 -11.25 -18.48 -2.01
N LYS A 113 -11.08 -17.54 -2.95
CA LYS A 113 -9.79 -17.32 -3.61
C LYS A 113 -8.74 -16.80 -2.62
N ASP A 114 -9.13 -15.86 -1.77
CA ASP A 114 -8.23 -15.27 -0.78
C ASP A 114 -7.79 -16.31 0.27
N LYS A 115 -8.69 -17.24 0.63
CA LYS A 115 -8.37 -18.35 1.55
C LYS A 115 -7.28 -19.27 0.99
N VAL A 116 -7.36 -19.62 -0.30
CA VAL A 116 -6.32 -20.43 -0.95
C VAL A 116 -4.97 -19.73 -0.92
N VAL A 117 -4.94 -18.43 -1.20
CA VAL A 117 -3.70 -17.65 -1.12
C VAL A 117 -3.20 -17.58 0.33
N LEU A 118 -4.07 -17.34 1.29
CA LEU A 118 -3.71 -17.30 2.72
C LEU A 118 -3.06 -18.62 3.16
N GLU A 119 -3.61 -19.77 2.77
CA GLU A 119 -3.02 -21.08 3.08
C GLU A 119 -1.61 -21.27 2.48
N ILE A 120 -1.34 -20.68 1.32
CA ILE A 120 0.00 -20.71 0.71
C ILE A 120 0.96 -19.86 1.54
N LEU A 121 0.55 -18.63 1.89
CA LEU A 121 1.35 -17.72 2.70
C LEU A 121 1.68 -18.30 4.08
N ASP A 122 0.68 -18.90 4.76
CA ASP A 122 0.88 -19.54 6.06
C ASP A 122 1.88 -20.70 5.99
N ARG A 123 1.96 -21.42 4.86
CA ARG A 123 2.95 -22.50 4.68
C ARG A 123 4.35 -21.97 4.46
N GLU A 124 4.49 -20.86 3.74
CA GLU A 124 5.78 -20.21 3.49
C GLU A 124 6.36 -19.58 4.77
N SER A 125 5.53 -19.05 5.66
CA SER A 125 5.98 -18.47 6.94
C SER A 125 6.40 -19.50 8.01
N ASN A 126 6.08 -20.79 7.81
CA ASN A 126 6.38 -21.88 8.76
C ASN A 126 7.55 -22.78 8.31
N GLN A 127 8.29 -22.39 7.28
CA GLN A 127 9.51 -23.05 6.79
C GLN A 127 10.76 -22.29 7.24
#